data_AF-B7K460-F1
#
_entry.id   AF-B7K460-F1
#
_cell.length_a   1.000
_cell.length_b   1.000
_cell.length_c   1.000
_cell.angle_alpha   90.00
_cell.angle_beta   90.00
_cell.angle_gamma   90.00
#
_symmetry.space_group_name_H-M   'P 1'
#
loop_
_entity.id
_entity.type
_entity.pdbx_description
1 polymer ?
#
loop_
_entity_poly.entity_id
_entity_poly.type
_entity_poly.pdbx_seq_one_letter_code
_entity_poly.pdbx_strand_id
1 'polypeptide(L)'
;MSKLSIGQKNWLLSAHVVFAALWTGAVLSMFLLSLRNTTSTNADVLNALNSAINLLDDWIVIPSAIGSVVTATLLCWVTNYGFTKFYWVITKWFLTTGLIVFGTFWLFPWGNTAEKLSAHEGLQALSNPIYEFDAKGVLFGAIIQTLFLFIIIGISVLKPWGRRPSTVKN
;
A
#
# COMPACT_ATOMS: atom_id res chain seq x y z
N MET A 1 -31.38 1.98 8.65
CA MET A 1 -30.10 1.69 9.35
C MET A 1 -29.89 2.74 10.42
N SER A 2 -29.70 2.35 11.68
CA SER A 2 -29.43 3.31 12.76
C SER A 2 -28.11 4.04 12.48
N LYS A 3 -28.11 5.36 12.63
CA LYS A 3 -26.89 6.16 12.44
C LYS A 3 -25.97 5.88 13.64
N LEU A 4 -24.74 5.41 13.38
CA LEU A 4 -23.72 5.25 14.44
C LEU A 4 -23.57 6.53 15.26
N SER A 5 -23.28 6.36 16.55
CA SER A 5 -22.95 7.48 17.44
C SER A 5 -21.67 8.19 16.96
N ILE A 6 -21.47 9.43 17.41
CA ILE A 6 -20.27 10.21 17.07
C ILE A 6 -19.01 9.47 17.51
N GLY A 7 -19.02 8.87 18.72
CA GLY A 7 -17.90 8.09 19.24
C GLY A 7 -17.56 6.88 18.36
N GLN A 8 -18.56 6.12 17.92
CA GLN A 8 -18.35 4.96 17.04
C GLN A 8 -17.76 5.36 15.69
N LYS A 9 -18.20 6.49 15.12
CA LYS A 9 -17.65 7.03 13.86
C LYS A 9 -16.19 7.45 14.02
N ASN A 10 -15.85 8.10 15.14
CA ASN A 10 -14.49 8.52 15.41
C ASN A 10 -13.55 7.32 15.56
N TRP A 11 -13.96 6.27 16.30
CA TRP A 11 -13.17 5.04 16.41
C TRP A 11 -12.95 4.34 15.08
N LEU A 12 -13.98 4.24 14.24
CA LEU A 12 -13.86 3.68 12.90
C LEU A 12 -12.90 4.52 12.02
N LEU A 13 -12.99 5.84 12.10
CA LEU A 13 -12.07 6.74 11.40
C LEU A 13 -10.63 6.59 11.92
N SER A 14 -10.43 6.51 13.24
CA SER A 14 -9.12 6.28 13.84
C SER A 14 -8.52 4.96 13.37
N ALA A 15 -9.29 3.87 13.36
CA ALA A 15 -8.85 2.59 12.83
C ALA A 15 -8.43 2.69 11.36
N HIS A 16 -9.22 3.37 10.53
CA HIS A 16 -8.87 3.61 9.13
C HIS A 16 -7.54 4.37 8.97
N VAL A 17 -7.33 5.42 9.78
CA VAL A 17 -6.08 6.20 9.79
C VAL A 17 -4.89 5.35 10.23
N VAL A 18 -5.05 4.49 11.24
CA VAL A 18 -4.00 3.58 11.70
C VAL A 18 -3.59 2.61 10.58
N PHE A 19 -4.54 1.97 9.90
CA PHE A 19 -4.21 1.09 8.78
C PHE A 19 -3.52 1.83 7.63
N ALA A 20 -3.98 3.04 7.29
CA ALA A 20 -3.32 3.84 6.27
C ALA A 20 -1.88 4.22 6.67
N ALA A 21 -1.65 4.54 7.95
CA ALA A 21 -0.32 4.87 8.47
C ALA A 21 0.62 3.65 8.48
N LEU A 22 0.13 2.49 8.92
CA LEU A 22 0.89 1.23 8.91
C LEU A 22 1.31 0.83 7.50
N TRP A 23 0.36 0.88 6.55
CA TRP A 23 0.66 0.57 5.14
C TRP A 23 1.72 1.54 4.58
N THR A 24 1.52 2.84 4.76
CA THR A 24 2.46 3.86 4.24
C THR A 24 3.85 3.73 4.88
N GLY A 25 3.91 3.52 6.19
CA GLY A 25 5.17 3.33 6.92
C GLY A 25 5.92 2.08 6.46
N ALA A 26 5.24 0.95 6.31
CA ALA A 26 5.85 -0.30 5.87
C ALA A 26 6.42 -0.20 4.44
N VAL A 27 5.66 0.37 3.50
CA VAL A 27 6.14 0.58 2.13
C VAL A 27 7.34 1.53 2.09
N LEU A 28 7.34 2.59 2.91
CA LEU A 28 8.48 3.50 3.03
C LEU A 28 9.72 2.78 3.60
N SER A 29 9.54 1.90 4.59
CA SER A 29 10.61 1.05 5.11
C SER A 29 11.12 0.08 4.04
N MET A 30 10.24 -0.57 3.28
CA MET A 30 10.62 -1.45 2.17
C MET A 30 11.42 -0.70 1.09
N PHE A 31 11.07 0.55 0.79
CA PHE A 31 11.86 1.41 -0.09
C PHE A 31 13.29 1.58 0.43
N LEU A 32 13.47 1.93 1.71
CA LEU A 32 14.80 2.11 2.31
C LEU A 32 15.61 0.81 2.31
N LEU A 33 14.97 -0.33 2.62
CA LEU A 33 15.60 -1.65 2.59
C LEU A 33 16.04 -2.01 1.16
N SER A 34 15.15 -1.82 0.19
CA SER A 34 15.42 -2.09 -1.23
C SER A 34 16.56 -1.21 -1.75
N LEU A 35 16.58 0.06 -1.35
CA LEU A 35 17.63 1.00 -1.72
C LEU A 35 18.98 0.55 -1.14
N ARG A 36 19.02 0.17 0.14
CA ARG A 36 20.24 -0.39 0.74
C ARG A 36 20.71 -1.63 0.00
N ASN A 37 19.78 -2.47 -0.45
CA ASN A 37 20.09 -3.73 -1.11
C ASN A 37 20.87 -3.57 -2.43
N THR A 38 20.77 -2.41 -3.09
CA THR A 38 21.50 -2.10 -4.35
C THR A 38 23.02 -2.05 -4.18
N THR A 39 23.52 -1.97 -2.95
CA THR A 39 24.95 -1.85 -2.63
C THR A 39 25.45 -2.99 -1.73
N SER A 40 24.68 -4.08 -1.62
CA SER A 40 25.03 -5.22 -0.79
C SER A 40 26.28 -5.93 -1.30
N THR A 41 27.28 -6.06 -0.43
CA THR A 41 28.55 -6.79 -0.69
C THR A 41 28.70 -8.04 0.18
N ASN A 42 27.67 -8.38 0.95
CA ASN A 42 27.62 -9.56 1.81
C ASN A 42 26.34 -10.35 1.53
N ALA A 43 26.46 -11.66 1.33
CA ALA A 43 25.34 -12.54 0.95
C ALA A 43 24.27 -12.63 2.05
N ASP A 44 24.66 -12.72 3.32
CA ASP A 44 23.73 -12.81 4.45
C ASP A 44 22.94 -11.51 4.59
N VAL A 45 23.59 -10.35 4.39
CA VAL A 45 22.93 -9.05 4.40
C VAL A 45 21.95 -8.91 3.24
N LEU A 46 22.34 -9.34 2.03
CA LEU A 46 21.48 -9.33 0.84
C LEU A 46 20.19 -10.12 1.08
N ASN A 47 20.33 -11.35 1.58
CA ASN A 47 19.20 -12.20 1.90
C ASN A 47 18.35 -11.64 3.05
N ALA A 48 18.98 -11.17 4.13
CA ALA A 48 18.27 -10.59 5.27
C ALA A 48 17.43 -9.36 4.88
N LEU A 49 17.93 -8.51 3.97
CA LEU A 49 17.18 -7.36 3.48
C LEU A 49 15.98 -7.77 2.62
N ASN A 50 16.14 -8.72 1.70
CA ASN A 50 15.01 -9.24 0.91
C ASN A 50 13.96 -9.92 1.80
N SER A 51 14.41 -10.70 2.78
CA SER A 51 13.52 -11.35 3.74
C SER A 51 12.77 -10.33 4.62
N ALA A 52 13.45 -9.27 5.07
CA ALA A 52 12.80 -8.19 5.81
C ALA A 52 11.76 -7.44 4.98
N ILE A 53 11.99 -7.25 3.67
CA ILE A 53 11.00 -6.66 2.76
C ILE A 53 9.73 -7.52 2.71
N ASN A 54 9.87 -8.84 2.52
CA ASN A 54 8.71 -9.74 2.45
C ASN A 54 8.02 -9.88 3.81
N LEU A 55 8.77 -9.89 4.92
CA LEU A 55 8.19 -9.88 6.27
C LEU A 55 7.30 -8.65 6.49
N LEU A 56 7.74 -7.46 6.07
CA LEU A 56 6.93 -6.25 6.12
C LEU A 56 5.69 -6.35 5.21
N ASP A 57 5.86 -6.93 4.02
CA ASP A 57 4.76 -7.08 3.06
C ASP A 57 3.66 -8.01 3.62
N ASP A 58 4.05 -9.20 4.05
CA ASP A 58 3.16 -10.25 4.55
C ASP A 58 2.40 -9.84 5.82
N TRP A 59 3.10 -9.20 6.75
CA TRP A 59 2.57 -8.99 8.10
C TRP A 59 2.10 -7.56 8.38
N ILE A 60 2.51 -6.58 7.58
CA ILE A 60 2.08 -5.19 7.77
C ILE A 60 1.35 -4.67 6.54
N VAL A 61 1.92 -4.76 5.34
CA VAL A 61 1.34 -4.18 4.12
C VAL A 61 0.01 -4.85 3.77
N ILE A 62 0.00 -6.18 3.59
CA ILE A 62 -1.20 -6.92 3.19
C ILE A 62 -2.33 -6.75 4.22
N PRO A 63 -2.12 -6.98 5.53
CA PRO A 63 -3.17 -6.77 6.53
C PRO A 63 -3.65 -5.32 6.61
N SER A 64 -2.74 -4.35 6.47
CA SER A 64 -3.10 -2.92 6.51
C SER A 64 -3.85 -2.46 5.27
N ALA A 65 -3.54 -2.99 4.10
CA ALA A 65 -4.30 -2.73 2.87
C ALA A 65 -5.74 -3.27 2.99
N ILE A 66 -5.89 -4.51 3.48
CA ILE A 66 -7.21 -5.11 3.74
C ILE A 66 -7.97 -4.29 4.78
N GLY A 67 -7.33 -3.97 5.92
CA GLY A 67 -7.93 -3.16 6.98
C GLY A 67 -8.35 -1.77 6.50
N SER A 68 -7.54 -1.13 5.64
CA SER A 68 -7.85 0.16 5.02
C SER A 68 -9.09 0.08 4.13
N VAL A 69 -9.21 -0.95 3.28
CA VAL A 69 -10.37 -1.15 2.40
C VAL A 69 -11.63 -1.45 3.19
N VAL A 70 -11.56 -2.36 4.18
CA VAL A 70 -12.71 -2.70 5.03
C VAL A 70 -13.22 -1.48 5.77
N THR A 71 -12.33 -0.75 6.45
CA THR A 71 -12.71 0.46 7.21
C THR A 71 -13.20 1.59 6.30
N ALA A 72 -12.60 1.79 5.12
CA ALA A 72 -13.08 2.76 4.13
C ALA A 72 -14.48 2.43 3.60
N THR A 73 -14.75 1.15 3.35
CA THR A 73 -16.07 0.65 2.92
C THR A 73 -17.12 0.94 3.97
N LEU A 74 -16.83 0.60 5.23
CA LEU A 74 -17.69 0.89 6.37
C LEU A 74 -17.95 2.40 6.50
N LEU A 75 -16.90 3.23 6.43
CA LEU A 75 -17.03 4.69 6.47
C LEU A 75 -17.94 5.20 5.34
N CYS A 76 -17.84 4.66 4.13
CA CYS A 76 -18.71 5.05 3.02
C CYS A 76 -20.17 4.67 3.27
N TRP A 77 -20.46 3.53 3.93
CA TRP A 77 -21.83 3.09 4.26
C TRP A 77 -22.46 3.86 5.42
N VAL A 78 -21.70 4.09 6.50
CA VAL A 78 -22.25 4.60 7.77
C VAL A 78 -22.18 6.12 7.92
N THR A 79 -21.47 6.79 7.01
CA THR A 79 -21.33 8.26 6.99
C THR A 79 -21.98 8.87 5.75
N ASN A 80 -22.06 10.20 5.72
CA ASN A 80 -22.61 10.93 4.59
C ASN A 80 -21.73 10.90 3.34
N TYR A 81 -20.51 10.35 3.41
CA TYR A 81 -19.60 10.28 2.27
C TYR A 81 -20.20 9.46 1.12
N GLY A 82 -20.68 8.24 1.36
CA GLY A 82 -21.12 7.35 0.27
C GLY A 82 -19.98 7.02 -0.73
N PHE A 83 -20.18 5.99 -1.54
CA PHE A 83 -19.14 5.55 -2.49
C PHE A 83 -18.97 6.49 -3.69
N THR A 84 -20.07 7.11 -4.13
CA THR A 84 -20.12 7.85 -5.40
C THR A 84 -20.58 9.30 -5.26
N LYS A 85 -20.81 9.78 -4.02
CA LYS A 85 -21.32 11.14 -3.80
C LYS A 85 -20.23 12.21 -3.93
N PHE A 86 -18.96 11.86 -3.79
CA PHE A 86 -17.84 12.79 -3.87
C PHE A 86 -16.77 12.27 -4.81
N TYR A 87 -16.24 13.16 -5.67
CA TYR A 87 -15.20 12.79 -6.62
C TYR A 87 -13.92 12.34 -5.92
N TRP A 88 -13.51 12.99 -4.83
CA TRP A 88 -12.33 12.55 -4.06
C TRP A 88 -12.47 11.15 -3.47
N VAL A 89 -13.68 10.72 -3.09
CA VAL A 89 -13.90 9.35 -2.59
C VAL A 89 -13.69 8.35 -3.72
N ILE A 90 -14.27 8.62 -4.90
CA ILE A 90 -14.13 7.79 -6.09
C ILE A 90 -12.65 7.69 -6.50
N THR A 91 -11.94 8.82 -6.56
CA THR A 91 -10.51 8.84 -6.89
C THR A 91 -9.70 8.00 -5.92
N LYS A 92 -9.92 8.12 -4.61
CA LYS A 92 -9.21 7.28 -3.63
C LYS A 92 -9.50 5.80 -3.81
N TRP A 93 -10.74 5.43 -4.15
CA TRP A 93 -11.09 4.04 -4.44
C TRP A 93 -10.30 3.51 -5.63
N PHE A 94 -10.26 4.24 -6.75
CA PHE A 94 -9.48 3.80 -7.92
C PHE A 94 -7.98 3.71 -7.63
N LEU A 95 -7.40 4.72 -6.96
CA LEU A 95 -5.99 4.72 -6.62
C LEU A 95 -5.64 3.56 -5.66
N THR A 96 -6.43 3.37 -4.60
CA THR A 96 -6.19 2.30 -3.62
C THR A 96 -6.32 0.92 -4.26
N THR A 97 -7.37 0.69 -5.05
CA THR A 97 -7.53 -0.57 -5.79
C THR A 97 -6.38 -0.81 -6.75
N GLY A 98 -5.94 0.22 -7.48
CA GLY A 98 -4.77 0.14 -8.36
C GLY A 98 -3.50 -0.27 -7.63
N LEU A 99 -3.25 0.32 -6.45
CA LEU A 99 -2.10 -0.06 -5.60
C LEU A 99 -2.18 -1.51 -5.11
N ILE A 100 -3.36 -1.99 -4.69
CA ILE A 100 -3.55 -3.38 -4.24
C ILE A 100 -3.34 -4.36 -5.38
N VAL A 101 -3.91 -4.08 -6.55
CA VAL A 101 -3.74 -4.91 -7.76
C VAL A 101 -2.27 -4.94 -8.16
N PHE A 102 -1.61 -3.78 -8.22
CA PHE A 102 -0.19 -3.71 -8.53
C PHE A 102 0.67 -4.48 -7.51
N GLY A 103 0.38 -4.30 -6.21
CA GLY A 103 1.02 -5.01 -5.12
C GLY A 103 0.91 -6.52 -5.24
N THR A 104 -0.32 -7.01 -5.47
CA THR A 104 -0.63 -8.45 -5.48
C THR A 104 -0.03 -9.17 -6.68
N PHE A 105 -0.14 -8.58 -7.88
CA PHE A 105 0.23 -9.28 -9.12
C PHE A 105 1.67 -9.04 -9.59
N TRP A 106 2.34 -8.00 -9.09
CA TRP A 106 3.72 -7.67 -9.46
C TRP A 106 4.66 -7.63 -8.26
N LEU A 107 4.41 -6.76 -7.28
CA LEU A 107 5.37 -6.60 -6.17
C LEU A 107 5.52 -7.85 -5.31
N PHE A 108 4.42 -8.52 -4.99
CA PHE A 108 4.44 -9.73 -4.18
C PHE A 108 5.25 -10.86 -4.87
N PRO A 109 5.00 -11.20 -6.15
CA PRO A 109 5.86 -12.17 -6.87
C PRO A 109 7.33 -11.75 -6.98
N TRP A 110 7.60 -10.47 -7.27
CA TRP A 110 8.97 -9.97 -7.39
C TRP A 110 9.74 -10.06 -6.06
N GLY A 111 9.13 -9.63 -4.95
CA GLY A 111 9.72 -9.73 -3.62
C GLY A 111 10.03 -11.17 -3.22
N ASN A 112 9.08 -12.08 -3.41
CA ASN A 112 9.26 -13.50 -3.11
C ASN A 112 10.36 -14.16 -3.96
N THR A 113 10.41 -13.82 -5.25
CA THR A 113 11.44 -14.35 -6.15
C THR A 113 12.82 -13.80 -5.81
N ALA A 114 12.92 -12.50 -5.52
CA ALA A 114 14.17 -11.87 -5.09
C ALA A 114 14.70 -12.48 -3.80
N GLU A 115 13.85 -12.65 -2.77
CA GLU A 115 14.24 -13.33 -1.51
C GLU A 115 14.76 -14.75 -1.80
N LYS A 116 13.97 -15.56 -2.52
CA LYS A 116 14.33 -16.94 -2.84
C LYS A 116 15.69 -17.05 -3.56
N LEU A 117 15.92 -16.21 -4.58
CA LEU A 117 17.17 -16.21 -5.33
C LEU A 117 18.34 -15.74 -4.46
N SER A 118 18.17 -14.69 -3.65
CA SER A 118 19.22 -14.24 -2.72
C SER A 118 19.56 -15.28 -1.65
N ALA A 119 18.59 -16.05 -1.17
CA ALA A 119 18.80 -17.14 -0.22
C ALA A 119 19.60 -18.31 -0.84
N HIS A 120 19.32 -18.64 -2.10
CA HIS A 120 19.92 -19.79 -2.77
C HIS A 120 21.29 -19.48 -3.41
N GLU A 121 21.44 -18.31 -4.03
CA GLU A 121 22.61 -17.94 -4.83
C GLU A 121 23.56 -16.97 -4.09
N GLY A 122 23.14 -16.41 -2.96
CA GLY A 122 23.90 -15.39 -2.23
C GLY A 122 24.21 -14.19 -3.14
N LEU A 123 25.48 -13.75 -3.15
CA LEU A 123 25.92 -12.64 -4.01
C LEU A 123 25.86 -12.94 -5.51
N GLN A 124 25.83 -14.22 -5.92
CA GLN A 124 25.70 -14.56 -7.35
C GLN A 124 24.34 -14.15 -7.91
N ALA A 125 23.32 -14.00 -7.06
CA ALA A 125 22.00 -13.48 -7.43
C ALA A 125 22.10 -12.09 -8.09
N LEU A 126 23.09 -11.27 -7.74
CA LEU A 126 23.27 -9.94 -8.34
C LEU A 126 23.60 -9.99 -9.84
N SER A 127 24.08 -11.13 -10.34
CA SER A 127 24.32 -11.38 -11.77
C SER A 127 23.19 -12.19 -12.44
N ASN A 128 22.17 -12.58 -11.67
CA ASN A 128 21.00 -13.28 -12.19
C ASN A 128 20.01 -12.25 -12.77
N PRO A 129 19.67 -12.34 -14.07
CA PRO A 129 18.81 -11.35 -14.72
C PRO A 129 17.39 -11.29 -14.14
N ILE A 130 16.89 -12.40 -13.58
CA ILE A 130 15.57 -12.45 -12.94
C ILE A 130 15.62 -11.68 -11.62
N TYR A 131 16.62 -11.97 -10.79
CA TYR A 131 16.82 -11.24 -9.53
C TYR A 131 17.00 -9.74 -9.77
N GLU A 132 17.82 -9.35 -10.75
CA GLU A 132 18.07 -7.95 -11.07
C GLU A 132 16.79 -7.22 -11.46
N PHE A 133 15.96 -7.84 -12.31
CA PHE A 133 14.68 -7.28 -12.72
C PHE A 133 13.72 -7.16 -11.52
N ASP A 134 13.56 -8.22 -10.73
CA ASP A 134 12.63 -8.29 -9.62
C ASP A 134 13.02 -7.33 -8.49
N ALA A 135 14.29 -7.31 -8.08
CA ALA A 135 14.78 -6.41 -7.04
C ALA A 135 14.63 -4.93 -7.44
N LYS A 136 14.88 -4.59 -8.72
CA LYS A 136 14.58 -3.25 -9.26
C LYS A 136 13.08 -2.98 -9.30
N GLY A 137 12.28 -3.97 -9.68
CA GLY A 137 10.82 -3.89 -9.67
C GLY A 137 10.27 -3.56 -8.29
N VAL A 138 10.77 -4.22 -7.25
CA VAL A 138 10.44 -3.94 -5.84
C VAL A 138 10.87 -2.52 -5.45
N LEU A 139 12.10 -2.10 -5.78
CA LEU A 139 12.58 -0.75 -5.47
C LEU A 139 11.70 0.34 -6.11
N PHE A 140 11.48 0.27 -7.42
CA PHE A 140 10.66 1.25 -8.13
C PHE A 140 9.19 1.18 -7.72
N GLY A 141 8.67 -0.03 -7.49
CA GLY A 141 7.31 -0.22 -7.02
C GLY A 141 7.10 0.35 -5.63
N ALA A 142 8.05 0.23 -4.71
CA ALA A 142 8.00 0.84 -3.38
C ALA A 142 8.00 2.38 -3.46
N ILE A 143 8.79 2.97 -4.37
CA ILE A 143 8.77 4.42 -4.63
C ILE A 143 7.40 4.86 -5.14
N ILE A 144 6.86 4.16 -6.14
CA ILE A 144 5.55 4.46 -6.73
C ILE A 144 4.45 4.32 -5.67
N GLN A 145 4.40 3.21 -4.94
CA GLN A 145 3.42 3.01 -3.87
C GLN A 145 3.49 4.10 -2.80
N THR A 146 4.70 4.44 -2.33
CA THR A 146 4.89 5.51 -1.33
C THR A 146 4.33 6.84 -1.83
N LEU A 147 4.66 7.22 -3.08
CA LEU A 147 4.19 8.45 -3.69
C LEU A 147 2.65 8.49 -3.76
N PHE A 148 2.02 7.43 -4.25
CA PHE A 148 0.57 7.36 -4.35
C PHE A 148 -0.12 7.31 -2.99
N LEU A 149 0.46 6.66 -1.97
CA LEU A 149 -0.07 6.68 -0.62
C LEU A 149 -0.02 8.09 -0.03
N PHE A 150 1.06 8.85 -0.23
CA PHE A 150 1.11 10.27 0.15
C PHE A 150 0.07 11.12 -0.60
N ILE A 151 -0.13 10.87 -1.90
CA ILE A 151 -1.21 11.53 -2.66
C ILE A 151 -2.58 11.20 -2.07
N ILE A 152 -2.85 9.94 -1.74
CA ILE A 152 -4.12 9.48 -1.13
C ILE A 152 -4.34 10.14 0.25
N ILE A 153 -3.28 10.26 1.06
CA ILE A 153 -3.33 10.99 2.34
C ILE A 153 -3.66 12.46 2.09
N GLY A 154 -2.99 13.11 1.14
CA GLY A 154 -3.29 14.49 0.74
C GLY A 154 -4.75 14.68 0.30
N ILE A 155 -5.26 13.80 -0.56
CA ILE A 155 -6.67 13.79 -1.00
C ILE A 155 -7.62 13.61 0.21
N SER A 156 -7.23 12.81 1.20
CA SER A 156 -8.06 12.56 2.39
C SER A 156 -8.22 13.80 3.28
N VAL A 157 -7.19 14.66 3.34
CA VAL A 157 -7.20 15.90 4.12
C VAL A 157 -7.82 17.05 3.32
N LEU A 158 -7.35 17.27 2.10
CA LEU A 158 -7.76 18.39 1.26
C LEU A 158 -9.15 18.21 0.64
N LYS A 159 -9.60 16.96 0.48
CA LYS A 159 -10.91 16.57 -0.11
C LYS A 159 -11.25 17.34 -1.40
N PRO A 160 -10.35 17.33 -2.40
CA PRO A 160 -10.53 18.08 -3.64
C PRO A 160 -11.80 17.66 -4.42
N TRP A 161 -12.20 18.49 -5.39
CA TRP A 161 -13.30 18.22 -6.33
C TRP A 161 -14.72 18.13 -5.75
N GLY A 162 -14.87 18.13 -4.42
CA GLY A 162 -16.16 18.28 -3.76
C GLY A 162 -17.20 17.19 -4.09
N ARG A 163 -18.48 17.56 -3.92
CA ARG A 163 -19.63 16.67 -4.10
C ARG A 163 -20.02 16.59 -5.57
N ARG A 164 -20.29 15.38 -6.07
CA ARG A 164 -20.79 15.15 -7.42
C ARG A 164 -22.23 15.71 -7.55
N PRO A 165 -22.56 16.44 -8.64
CA PRO A 165 -23.93 16.86 -8.91
C PRO A 165 -24.89 15.66 -8.91
N SER A 166 -26.03 15.77 -8.21
CA SER A 166 -27.07 14.74 -8.26
C SER A 166 -27.88 14.91 -9.53
N THR A 167 -27.89 13.90 -10.40
CA THR A 167 -28.73 13.85 -11.61
C THR A 167 -30.19 13.50 -11.34
N VAL A 168 -30.66 13.58 -10.09
CA VAL A 168 -32.08 13.40 -9.78
C VAL A 168 -32.81 14.65 -10.26
N LYS A 169 -33.36 14.59 -11.48
CA LYS A 169 -34.47 15.46 -11.88
C LYS A 169 -35.65 15.11 -10.97
N ASN A 170 -36.25 16.14 -10.38
CA ASN A 170 -37.48 16.06 -9.59
C ASN A 170 -38.60 15.33 -10.35
#